data_AF-A0A6P0RNA3-F1
#
_entry.id   AF-A0A6P0RNA3-F1
#
_cell.length_a   1.000
_cell.length_b   1.000
_cell.length_c   1.000
_cell.angle_alpha   90.00
_cell.angle_beta   90.00
_cell.angle_gamma   90.00
#
_symmetry.space_group_name_H-M   'P 1'
#
loop_
_entity.id
_entity.type
_entity.pdbx_description
1 polymer ?
#
loop_
_entity_poly.entity_id
_entity_poly.type
_entity_poly.pdbx_seq_one_letter_code
_entity_poly.pdbx_strand_id
1 'polypeptide(L)'
;MLNLTKPTLKSLYETDEYLWLEATISLLKANSLEELDLDHLIEELESFGKRDLNKVRSLLRQIIVHLLLLEYWQEEHERNHRHWQGKITAFRADLRDALTTSLENKLKEDLESIYRTALKIVLQKTGLSSNTIPDNCPYSFEQLLDDNWYPVVSTK
;
A
#
# COMPACT_ATOMS: atom_id res chain seq x y z
N MET A 1 -47.44 21.93 5.90
CA MET A 1 -46.12 22.35 5.38
C MET A 1 -45.07 21.51 6.08
N LEU A 2 -44.38 20.63 5.35
CA LEU A 2 -43.26 19.88 5.91
C LEU A 2 -42.06 20.85 6.00
N ASN A 3 -41.64 21.19 7.22
CA ASN A 3 -40.33 21.79 7.45
C ASN A 3 -39.29 20.70 7.18
N LEU A 4 -38.84 20.61 5.93
CA LEU A 4 -37.62 19.89 5.60
C LEU A 4 -36.46 20.73 6.12
N THR A 5 -36.09 20.51 7.38
CA THR A 5 -34.82 21.00 7.91
C THR A 5 -33.73 20.52 6.96
N LYS A 6 -32.99 21.46 6.35
CA LYS A 6 -31.82 21.12 5.54
C LYS A 6 -30.94 20.18 6.36
N PRO A 7 -30.46 19.07 5.77
CA PRO A 7 -29.56 18.18 6.47
C PRO A 7 -28.33 18.96 6.91
N THR A 8 -27.91 18.75 8.15
CA THR A 8 -26.66 19.32 8.65
C THR A 8 -25.49 18.66 7.93
N LEU A 9 -24.33 19.32 7.90
CA LEU A 9 -23.14 18.75 7.29
C LEU A 9 -22.81 17.39 7.93
N LYS A 10 -22.82 17.29 9.26
CA LYS A 10 -22.67 16.00 9.98
C LYS A 10 -23.64 14.91 9.51
N SER A 11 -24.92 15.26 9.28
CA SER A 11 -25.90 14.30 8.75
C SER A 11 -25.59 13.87 7.32
N LEU A 12 -25.06 14.76 6.48
CA LEU A 12 -24.66 14.39 5.12
C LEU A 12 -23.49 13.40 5.16
N TYR A 13 -22.52 13.55 6.07
CA TYR A 13 -21.41 12.60 6.19
C TYR A 13 -21.89 11.15 6.36
N GLU A 14 -22.89 10.93 7.22
CA GLU A 14 -23.44 9.61 7.51
C GLU A 14 -24.35 9.05 6.40
N THR A 15 -25.02 9.92 5.65
CA THR A 15 -26.12 9.53 4.73
C THR A 15 -25.77 9.63 3.25
N ASP A 16 -24.86 10.54 2.89
CA ASP A 16 -24.41 10.83 1.53
C ASP A 16 -23.04 11.55 1.58
N GLU A 17 -21.99 10.75 1.71
CA GLU A 17 -20.58 11.20 1.78
C GLU A 17 -20.20 12.10 0.59
N TYR A 18 -20.77 11.85 -0.59
CA TYR A 18 -20.48 12.64 -1.78
C TYR A 18 -21.04 14.07 -1.65
N LEU A 19 -22.30 14.21 -1.24
CA LEU A 19 -22.89 15.53 -1.00
C LEU A 19 -22.22 16.26 0.18
N TRP A 20 -21.80 15.52 1.21
CA TRP A 20 -21.00 16.09 2.29
C TRP A 20 -19.69 16.69 1.78
N LEU A 21 -18.98 15.97 0.91
CA LEU A 21 -17.72 16.43 0.32
C LEU A 21 -17.92 17.68 -0.55
N GLU A 22 -18.94 17.69 -1.42
CA GLU A 22 -19.27 18.86 -2.25
C GLU A 22 -19.61 20.10 -1.42
N ALA A 23 -20.40 19.92 -0.35
CA ALA A 23 -20.76 21.00 0.57
C ALA A 23 -19.54 21.52 1.34
N THR A 24 -18.70 20.61 1.86
CA THR A 24 -17.45 20.94 2.56
C THR A 24 -16.50 21.73 1.67
N ILE A 25 -16.31 21.31 0.40
CA ILE A 25 -15.50 22.04 -0.58
C ILE A 25 -16.07 23.44 -0.86
N SER A 26 -17.40 23.56 -0.95
CA SER A 26 -18.05 24.84 -1.19
C SER A 26 -17.82 25.83 -0.03
N LEU A 27 -17.92 25.36 1.21
CA LEU A 27 -17.63 26.16 2.41
C LEU A 27 -16.16 26.59 2.47
N LEU A 28 -15.23 25.69 2.16
CA LEU A 28 -13.80 26.02 2.08
C LEU A 28 -13.53 27.11 1.03
N LYS A 29 -14.11 27.00 -0.17
CA LYS A 29 -13.98 28.01 -1.23
C LYS A 29 -14.58 29.36 -0.85
N ALA A 30 -15.66 29.35 -0.07
CA ALA A 30 -16.29 30.56 0.46
C ALA A 30 -15.61 31.13 1.71
N ASN A 31 -14.53 30.50 2.20
CA ASN A 31 -13.85 30.84 3.45
C ASN A 31 -14.80 30.84 4.67
N SER A 32 -15.87 30.04 4.62
CA SER A 32 -16.91 29.94 5.67
C SER A 32 -16.52 28.87 6.69
N LEU A 33 -15.39 29.09 7.37
CA LEU A 33 -14.73 28.07 8.20
C LEU A 33 -15.55 27.67 9.44
N GLU A 34 -16.41 28.54 9.93
CA GLU A 34 -17.26 28.27 11.11
C GLU A 34 -18.39 27.28 10.84
N GLU A 35 -18.71 27.04 9.57
CA GLU A 35 -19.74 26.07 9.15
C GLU A 35 -19.15 24.68 8.84
N LEU A 36 -17.82 24.53 8.93
CA LEU A 36 -17.16 23.27 8.63
C LEU A 36 -17.41 22.22 9.71
N ASP A 37 -17.59 21.00 9.22
CA ASP A 37 -17.58 19.80 10.03
C ASP A 37 -16.13 19.34 10.22
N LEU A 38 -15.41 20.04 11.11
CA LEU A 38 -13.97 19.85 11.27
C LEU A 38 -13.59 18.43 11.73
N ASP A 39 -14.43 17.79 12.54
CA ASP A 39 -14.17 16.43 13.06
C ASP A 39 -14.07 15.44 11.89
N HIS A 40 -15.10 15.36 11.05
CA HIS A 40 -15.12 14.45 9.90
C HIS A 40 -14.15 14.89 8.79
N LEU A 41 -13.90 16.19 8.63
CA LEU A 41 -12.86 16.66 7.69
C LEU A 41 -11.46 16.21 8.11
N ILE A 42 -11.12 16.29 9.39
CA ILE A 42 -9.85 15.77 9.91
C ILE A 42 -9.78 14.26 9.69
N GLU A 43 -10.85 13.53 10.05
CA GLU A 43 -10.94 12.08 9.83
C GLU A 43 -10.67 11.71 8.36
N GLU A 44 -11.30 12.40 7.41
CA GLU A 44 -11.09 12.12 5.99
C GLU A 44 -9.67 12.43 5.50
N LEU A 45 -9.05 13.51 5.99
CA LEU A 45 -7.68 13.84 5.64
C LEU A 45 -6.69 12.81 6.22
N GLU A 46 -6.93 12.33 7.43
CA GLU A 46 -6.16 11.24 8.04
C GLU A 46 -6.38 9.91 7.30
N SER A 47 -7.63 9.62 6.91
CA SER A 47 -8.02 8.45 6.12
C SER A 47 -7.29 8.43 4.77
N PHE A 48 -7.21 9.59 4.11
CA PHE A 48 -6.53 9.77 2.84
C PHE A 48 -5.03 9.49 2.96
N GLY A 49 -4.35 10.10 3.93
CA GLY A 49 -2.92 9.85 4.17
C GLY A 49 -2.61 8.39 4.51
N LYS A 50 -3.50 7.73 5.26
CA LYS A 50 -3.38 6.30 5.59
C LYS A 50 -3.60 5.41 4.37
N ARG A 51 -4.50 5.79 3.46
CA ARG A 51 -4.79 5.06 2.22
C ARG A 51 -3.56 5.00 1.30
N ASP A 52 -2.91 6.14 1.09
CA ASP A 52 -1.69 6.22 0.27
C ASP A 52 -0.54 5.40 0.88
N LEU A 53 -0.33 5.53 2.19
CA LEU A 53 0.66 4.72 2.90
C LEU A 53 0.36 3.22 2.77
N ASN A 54 -0.89 2.81 2.94
CA ASN A 54 -1.30 1.41 2.80
C ASN A 54 -1.10 0.89 1.37
N LYS A 55 -1.35 1.73 0.35
CA LYS A 55 -1.10 1.39 -1.06
C LYS A 55 0.37 1.08 -1.28
N VAL A 56 1.27 1.99 -0.91
CA VAL A 56 2.72 1.79 -1.13
C VAL A 56 3.27 0.62 -0.29
N ARG A 57 2.78 0.42 0.94
CA ARG A 57 3.12 -0.75 1.76
C ARG A 57 2.69 -2.05 1.09
N SER A 58 1.50 -2.07 0.50
CA SER A 58 0.99 -3.23 -0.22
C SER A 58 1.82 -3.53 -1.46
N LEU A 59 2.17 -2.52 -2.25
CA LEU A 59 3.01 -2.68 -3.43
C LEU A 59 4.41 -3.22 -3.07
N LEU A 60 5.07 -2.64 -2.07
CA LEU A 60 6.37 -3.12 -1.61
C LEU A 60 6.30 -4.56 -1.10
N ARG A 61 5.27 -4.91 -0.33
CA ARG A 61 5.02 -6.29 0.11
C ARG A 61 4.91 -7.25 -1.08
N GLN A 62 4.17 -6.87 -2.12
CA GLN A 62 4.00 -7.72 -3.30
C GLN A 62 5.29 -7.88 -4.09
N ILE A 63 6.14 -6.84 -4.17
CA ILE A 63 7.48 -6.94 -4.74
C ILE A 63 8.30 -7.99 -3.96
N ILE A 64 8.38 -7.85 -2.63
CA ILE A 64 9.11 -8.79 -1.76
C ILE A 64 8.59 -10.22 -1.91
N VAL A 65 7.27 -10.43 -1.93
CA VAL A 65 6.67 -11.76 -2.15
C VAL A 65 7.21 -12.37 -3.43
N HIS A 66 7.17 -11.67 -4.55
CA HIS A 66 7.57 -12.24 -5.84
C HIS A 66 9.09 -12.43 -5.96
N LEU A 67 9.90 -11.57 -5.32
CA LEU A 67 11.36 -11.77 -5.24
C LEU A 67 11.69 -13.04 -4.44
N LEU A 68 11.01 -13.25 -3.31
CA LEU A 68 11.16 -14.48 -2.52
C LEU A 68 10.71 -15.72 -3.30
N LEU A 69 9.62 -15.64 -4.09
CA LEU A 69 9.21 -16.75 -4.96
C LEU A 69 10.27 -17.04 -6.02
N LEU A 70 10.84 -16.01 -6.66
CA LEU A 70 11.92 -16.17 -7.64
C LEU A 70 13.16 -16.84 -7.03
N GLU A 71 13.58 -16.39 -5.85
CA GLU A 71 14.82 -16.86 -5.24
C GLU A 71 14.70 -18.25 -4.61
N TYR A 72 13.58 -18.54 -3.94
CA TYR A 72 13.48 -19.72 -3.07
C TYR A 72 12.53 -20.80 -3.59
N TRP A 73 11.58 -20.51 -4.49
CA TRP A 73 10.60 -21.51 -4.95
C TRP A 73 11.07 -22.26 -6.21
N GLN A 74 12.12 -23.06 -6.04
CA GLN A 74 12.77 -23.80 -7.13
C GLN A 74 11.82 -24.69 -7.94
N GLU A 75 10.87 -25.36 -7.27
CA GLU A 75 9.94 -26.30 -7.91
C GLU A 75 9.10 -25.65 -9.02
N GLU A 76 8.70 -24.39 -8.83
CA GLU A 76 7.82 -23.66 -9.75
C GLU A 76 8.58 -22.61 -10.57
N HIS A 77 9.89 -22.45 -10.36
CA HIS A 77 10.70 -21.41 -10.98
C HIS A 77 10.66 -21.46 -12.52
N GLU A 78 10.95 -22.62 -13.12
CA GLU A 78 11.01 -22.77 -14.58
C GLU A 78 9.70 -22.36 -15.27
N ARG A 79 8.56 -22.67 -14.65
CA ARG A 79 7.23 -22.36 -15.19
C ARG A 79 6.81 -20.91 -14.96
N ASN A 80 7.20 -20.31 -13.85
CA ASN A 80 6.59 -19.07 -13.37
C ASN A 80 7.53 -17.86 -13.30
N HIS A 81 8.85 -18.02 -13.45
CA HIS A 81 9.80 -16.91 -13.26
C HIS A 81 9.46 -15.67 -14.10
N ARG A 82 9.08 -15.85 -15.38
CA ARG A 82 8.68 -14.73 -16.26
C ARG A 82 7.41 -14.03 -15.78
N HIS A 83 6.45 -14.80 -15.26
CA HIS A 83 5.22 -14.24 -14.70
C HIS A 83 5.53 -13.41 -13.45
N TRP A 84 6.34 -13.94 -12.54
CA TRP A 84 6.72 -13.23 -11.31
C TRP A 84 7.56 -11.99 -11.61
N GLN A 85 8.51 -12.05 -12.54
CA GLN A 85 9.25 -10.88 -13.03
C GLN A 85 8.31 -9.82 -13.59
N GLY A 86 7.35 -10.21 -14.45
CA GLY A 86 6.33 -9.27 -14.96
C GLY A 86 5.48 -8.63 -13.86
N LYS A 87 5.13 -9.38 -12.81
CA LYS A 87 4.45 -8.83 -11.62
C LYS A 87 5.34 -7.83 -10.87
N ILE A 88 6.63 -8.14 -10.67
CA ILE A 88 7.59 -7.25 -10.02
C ILE A 88 7.73 -5.95 -10.80
N THR A 89 7.92 -6.01 -12.13
CA THR A 89 8.01 -4.83 -12.98
C THR A 89 6.79 -3.93 -12.84
N ALA A 90 5.58 -4.51 -12.90
CA ALA A 90 4.35 -3.75 -12.72
C ALA A 90 4.27 -3.11 -11.33
N PHE A 91 4.55 -3.84 -10.26
CA PHE A 91 4.50 -3.29 -8.90
C PHE A 91 5.57 -2.24 -8.63
N ARG A 92 6.77 -2.37 -9.21
CA ARG A 92 7.82 -1.34 -9.14
C ARG A 92 7.39 -0.05 -9.84
N ALA A 93 6.76 -0.16 -11.02
CA ALA A 93 6.21 0.99 -11.73
C ALA A 93 5.10 1.68 -10.90
N ASP A 94 4.10 0.92 -10.44
CA ASP A 94 3.01 1.45 -9.60
C ASP A 94 3.53 2.08 -8.30
N LEU A 95 4.57 1.50 -7.71
CA LEU A 95 5.18 2.01 -6.47
C LEU A 95 5.92 3.31 -6.75
N ARG A 96 6.69 3.39 -7.84
CA ARG A 96 7.40 4.60 -8.25
C ARG A 96 6.44 5.76 -8.49
N ASP A 97 5.32 5.50 -9.17
CA ASP A 97 4.31 6.52 -9.46
C ASP A 97 3.59 7.02 -8.20
N ALA A 98 3.51 6.19 -7.15
CA ALA A 98 2.86 6.53 -5.89
C ALA A 98 3.83 7.06 -4.82
N LEU A 99 5.15 6.96 -5.03
CA LEU A 99 6.14 7.30 -4.01
C LEU A 99 6.37 8.81 -3.91
N THR A 100 6.45 9.27 -2.67
CA THR A 100 6.96 10.58 -2.29
C THR A 100 8.08 10.38 -1.27
N THR A 101 8.92 11.40 -1.03
CA THR A 101 10.01 11.30 -0.05
C THR A 101 9.53 10.90 1.36
N SER A 102 8.36 11.40 1.78
CA SER A 102 7.80 11.05 3.10
C SER A 102 7.29 9.60 3.15
N LEU A 103 6.68 9.11 2.07
CA LEU A 103 6.24 7.72 1.97
C LEU A 103 7.43 6.76 1.88
N GLU A 104 8.50 7.15 1.16
CA GLU A 104 9.72 6.36 1.09
C GLU A 104 10.37 6.16 2.46
N ASN A 105 10.50 7.24 3.24
CA ASN A 105 11.04 7.16 4.60
C ASN A 105 10.20 6.24 5.49
N LYS A 106 8.86 6.36 5.43
CA LYS A 106 7.96 5.46 6.16
C LYS A 106 8.13 4.00 5.72
N LEU A 107 8.27 3.72 4.43
CA LEU A 107 8.51 2.36 3.94
C LEU A 107 9.84 1.79 4.43
N LYS A 108 10.89 2.61 4.50
CA LYS A 108 12.19 2.18 5.05
C LYS A 108 12.08 1.83 6.53
N GLU A 109 11.37 2.65 7.31
CA GLU A 109 11.09 2.38 8.73
C GLU A 109 10.27 1.09 8.91
N ASP A 110 9.30 0.86 8.02
CA ASP A 110 8.37 -0.27 8.07
C ASP A 110 8.88 -1.56 7.41
N LEU A 111 10.05 -1.52 6.76
CA LEU A 111 10.51 -2.56 5.83
C LEU A 111 10.49 -3.96 6.47
N GLU A 112 10.95 -4.08 7.71
CA GLU A 112 11.01 -5.35 8.42
C GLU A 112 9.61 -5.94 8.70
N SER A 113 8.63 -5.09 9.03
CA SER A 113 7.24 -5.50 9.24
C SER A 113 6.57 -5.95 7.93
N ILE A 114 6.85 -5.22 6.85
CA ILE A 114 6.39 -5.55 5.50
C ILE A 114 6.98 -6.89 5.06
N TYR A 115 8.28 -7.09 5.28
CA TYR A 115 8.99 -8.33 4.98
C TYR A 115 8.41 -9.52 5.73
N ARG A 116 8.22 -9.43 7.05
CA ARG A 116 7.62 -10.52 7.86
C ARG A 116 6.25 -10.93 7.35
N THR A 117 5.47 -9.99 6.84
CA THR A 117 4.17 -10.28 6.23
C THR A 117 4.33 -10.99 4.88
N ALA A 118 5.25 -10.52 4.03
CA ALA A 118 5.57 -11.17 2.76
C ALA A 118 6.08 -12.60 2.96
N LEU A 119 6.99 -12.81 3.92
CA LEU A 119 7.53 -14.12 4.28
C LEU A 119 6.41 -15.08 4.68
N LYS A 120 5.48 -14.67 5.55
CA LYS A 120 4.32 -15.49 5.93
C LYS A 120 3.47 -15.90 4.72
N ILE A 121 3.22 -14.97 3.80
CA ILE A 121 2.48 -15.25 2.56
C ILE A 121 3.23 -16.30 1.72
N VAL A 122 4.54 -16.15 1.55
CA VAL A 122 5.37 -17.07 0.78
C VAL A 122 5.39 -18.45 1.43
N LEU A 123 5.70 -18.56 2.72
CA LEU A 123 5.73 -19.84 3.44
C LEU A 123 4.38 -20.57 3.35
N GLN A 124 3.27 -19.84 3.53
CA GLN A 124 1.92 -20.41 3.39
C GLN A 124 1.63 -20.90 1.96
N LYS A 125 2.13 -20.20 0.94
CA LYS A 125 1.90 -20.52 -0.47
C LYS A 125 2.76 -21.68 -0.97
N THR A 126 4.02 -21.74 -0.55
CA THR A 126 5.02 -22.68 -1.07
C THR A 126 5.17 -23.93 -0.21
N GLY A 127 4.79 -23.87 1.06
CA GLY A 127 5.03 -24.95 2.02
C GLY A 127 6.52 -25.14 2.38
N LEU A 128 7.39 -24.19 2.02
CA LEU A 128 8.81 -24.24 2.36
C LEU A 128 9.00 -24.18 3.89
N SER A 129 10.08 -24.80 4.37
CA SER A 129 10.48 -24.69 5.77
C SER A 129 10.85 -23.25 6.10
N SER A 130 10.50 -22.78 7.30
CA SER A 130 10.88 -21.46 7.82
C SER A 130 12.38 -21.21 7.75
N ASN A 131 13.19 -22.26 7.82
CA ASN A 131 14.65 -22.16 7.83
C ASN A 131 15.24 -22.03 6.41
N THR A 132 14.41 -22.07 5.36
CA THR A 132 14.86 -21.96 3.96
C THR A 132 15.02 -20.49 3.54
N ILE A 133 14.27 -19.59 4.17
CA ILE A 133 14.26 -18.16 3.85
C ILE A 133 14.73 -17.40 5.09
N PRO A 134 15.62 -16.38 4.98
CA PRO A 134 16.10 -15.62 6.13
C PRO A 134 14.99 -14.97 6.96
N ASP A 135 15.19 -14.85 8.27
CA ASP A 135 14.21 -14.20 9.17
C ASP A 135 14.13 -12.67 9.01
N ASN A 136 15.18 -12.06 8.45
CA ASN A 136 15.25 -10.63 8.13
C ASN A 136 15.29 -10.44 6.61
N CYS A 137 14.85 -9.28 6.11
CA CYS A 137 14.84 -8.99 4.68
C CYS A 137 16.25 -9.10 4.07
N PRO A 138 16.50 -10.00 3.10
CA PRO A 138 17.82 -10.15 2.47
C PRO A 138 18.10 -9.07 1.40
N TYR A 139 17.10 -8.24 1.09
CA TYR A 139 17.16 -7.23 0.04
C TYR A 139 17.34 -5.83 0.63
N SER A 140 18.23 -5.04 0.03
CA SER A 140 18.30 -3.61 0.31
C SER A 140 17.08 -2.89 -0.27
N PHE A 141 16.75 -1.71 0.25
CA PHE A 141 15.63 -0.93 -0.27
C PHE A 141 15.84 -0.53 -1.74
N GLU A 142 17.08 -0.26 -2.13
CA GLU A 142 17.49 0.05 -3.50
C GLU A 142 17.24 -1.14 -4.43
N GLN A 143 17.59 -2.36 -4.01
CA GLN A 143 17.32 -3.59 -4.78
C GLN A 143 15.81 -3.82 -4.99
N LEU A 144 14.99 -3.51 -3.99
CA LEU A 144 13.54 -3.63 -4.10
C LEU A 144 12.96 -2.70 -5.18
N LEU A 145 13.60 -1.56 -5.46
CA LEU A 145 13.15 -0.57 -6.44
C LEU A 145 13.89 -0.62 -7.78
N ASP A 146 14.97 -1.39 -7.89
CA ASP A 146 15.79 -1.47 -9.11
C ASP A 146 15.15 -2.37 -10.18
N ASP A 147 14.66 -1.76 -11.26
CA ASP A 147 14.01 -2.44 -12.39
C ASP A 147 14.89 -3.48 -13.08
N ASN A 148 16.22 -3.33 -12.99
CA ASN A 148 17.19 -4.19 -13.65
C ASN A 148 17.74 -5.30 -12.73
N TRP A 149 17.27 -5.36 -11.49
CA TRP A 149 17.75 -6.31 -10.51
C TRP A 149 16.69 -7.36 -10.14
N TYR A 150 17.14 -8.62 -10.11
CA TYR A 150 16.43 -9.78 -9.59
C TYR A 150 17.43 -10.69 -8.84
N PRO A 151 17.00 -11.39 -7.79
CA PRO A 151 17.87 -12.33 -7.09
C PRO A 151 18.21 -13.52 -7.98
N VAL A 152 19.38 -14.11 -7.74
CA VAL A 152 19.76 -15.40 -8.31
C VAL A 152 19.05 -16.48 -7.51
N VAL A 153 18.56 -17.53 -8.18
CA VAL A 153 17.94 -18.68 -7.52
C VAL A 153 18.88 -19.23 -6.46
N SER A 154 18.42 -19.29 -5.21
CA SER A 154 19.18 -19.83 -4.10
C SER A 154 19.37 -21.34 -4.33
N THR A 155 20.61 -21.79 -4.40
CA THR A 155 20.95 -23.22 -4.50
C THR A 155 21.16 -23.73 -3.08
N LYS A 156 20.45 -24.80 -2.70
CA LYS A 156 20.65 -25.46 -1.41
C LYS A 156 22.07 -25.99 -1.27
#